data_AF-A0A3B9PTX2-F1
#
_entry.id   AF-A0A3B9PTX2-F1
#
_cell.length_a   1.000
_cell.length_b   1.000
_cell.length_c   1.000
_cell.angle_alpha   90.00
_cell.angle_beta   90.00
_cell.angle_gamma   90.00
#
_symmetry.space_group_name_H-M   'P 1'
#
loop_
_entity.id
_entity.type
_entity.pdbx_description
1 polymer ?
#
loop_
_entity_poly.entity_id
_entity_poly.type
_entity_poly.pdbx_seq_one_letter_code
_entity_poly.pdbx_strand_id
1 'polypeptide(L)'
;MCTARQSPLQAWVANLRSRQSAGWQILTRAYNKLVMNESRGSVATYLSDSAKRHPDLPALVSGASTPAFKPYSFSQLDLSVDRAASKLCKAGISKGQKTLLFVNPGPNLIIWAFALFRVGAIPVVIDPGMGIKSFLSCIKRTRPEAMVGISKAFWISRLLPGSFRSVHFRYLVKEENGVCELSEKKAFASVQNEPDELAAIVFTSGSTGSPKGVRYLHQTFATQIHALQSVFGMQPGETDLTTLPIFGLFNPALGITSVLPEIDPRHPSRADPQKLVRALKDHEITTAFASPVIGKKVASACIKQKVLLPKMKRFFLAGAPVPPSLTEQLGGCLPNGRILVPYGATEALPVSWTEGSEIQKQKASILAGDGSLIGRPVAGAQVKILPAVRPPMPNFEKDYAGLNQGEIGEICVSGKMVTAGYDRMPGATCDARFKIGDAEFHRMGDLGYFDPSGSLRFLGRKAECVHTTNGPFETERCEPLINQLQCVQKCALIGLGSVPKQEPCLVVQPNRQEMRQRGEHALREEILNICRDSFLGFDIERVFFQKKIPVDARHNAKIHRLALSRKWTRLVARKAKLGKLP
;
A
#
# COMPACT_ATOMS: atom_id res chain seq x y z
N MET A 1 40.44 -40.30 -2.04
CA MET A 1 39.86 -39.77 -0.79
C MET A 1 40.49 -38.42 -0.48
N CYS A 2 39.85 -37.32 -0.89
CA CYS A 2 40.23 -35.97 -0.47
C CYS A 2 38.93 -35.25 -0.07
N THR A 3 38.54 -35.41 1.18
CA THR A 3 37.46 -34.61 1.78
C THR A 3 37.96 -33.18 1.91
N ALA A 4 37.49 -32.28 1.06
CA ALA A 4 37.71 -30.85 1.21
C ALA A 4 37.11 -30.40 2.56
N ARG A 5 37.97 -30.12 3.54
CA ARG A 5 37.57 -29.52 4.81
C ARG A 5 37.07 -28.10 4.52
N GLN A 6 35.78 -27.84 4.77
CA GLN A 6 35.22 -26.49 4.78
C GLN A 6 36.08 -25.59 5.67
N SER A 7 36.38 -24.38 5.21
CA SER A 7 37.17 -23.45 6.02
C SER A 7 36.41 -23.08 7.30
N PRO A 8 37.08 -22.88 8.45
CA PRO A 8 36.45 -22.47 9.70
C PRO A 8 35.57 -21.22 9.55
N LEU A 9 35.92 -20.33 8.61
CA LEU A 9 35.14 -19.13 8.27
C LEU A 9 33.82 -19.46 7.56
N GLN A 10 33.80 -20.41 6.62
CA GLN A 10 32.59 -20.86 5.94
C GLN A 10 31.66 -21.63 6.89
N ALA A 11 32.23 -22.45 7.79
CA ALA A 11 31.49 -23.11 8.85
C ALA A 11 30.89 -22.09 9.84
N TRP A 12 31.62 -21.04 10.20
CA TRP A 12 31.15 -19.97 11.08
C TRP A 12 30.04 -19.12 10.45
N VAL A 13 30.16 -18.75 9.16
CA VAL A 13 29.12 -18.05 8.40
C VAL A 13 27.88 -18.93 8.21
N ALA A 14 28.03 -20.22 7.94
CA ALA A 14 26.92 -21.17 7.87
C ALA A 14 26.23 -21.36 9.24
N ASN A 15 26.99 -21.35 10.34
CA ASN A 15 26.46 -21.45 11.71
C ASN A 15 25.76 -20.14 12.15
N LEU A 16 26.22 -18.97 11.67
CA LEU A 16 25.48 -17.70 11.82
C LEU A 16 24.18 -17.70 11.01
N ARG A 17 24.19 -18.22 9.77
CA ARG A 17 22.99 -18.39 8.94
C ARG A 17 22.01 -19.38 9.55
N SER A 18 22.48 -20.49 10.12
CA SER A 18 21.63 -21.48 10.79
C SER A 18 21.07 -20.97 12.11
N ARG A 19 21.84 -20.19 12.89
CA ARG A 19 21.37 -19.57 14.14
C ARG A 19 20.40 -18.41 13.89
N GLN A 20 20.63 -17.57 12.88
CA GLN A 20 19.66 -16.54 12.47
C GLN A 20 18.39 -17.16 11.90
N SER A 21 18.49 -18.17 11.02
CA SER A 21 17.31 -18.84 10.45
C SER A 21 16.54 -19.68 11.49
N ALA A 22 17.22 -20.36 12.41
CA ALA A 22 16.58 -21.09 13.51
C ALA A 22 15.91 -20.13 14.51
N GLY A 23 16.57 -19.02 14.87
CA GLY A 23 15.97 -17.97 15.68
C GLY A 23 14.74 -17.35 15.01
N TRP A 24 14.81 -17.07 13.71
CA TRP A 24 13.68 -16.60 12.91
C TRP A 24 12.54 -17.61 12.81
N GLN A 25 12.83 -18.90 12.66
CA GLN A 25 11.81 -19.95 12.63
C GLN A 25 11.11 -20.14 13.97
N ILE A 26 11.84 -20.04 15.09
CA ILE A 26 11.27 -20.10 16.44
C ILE A 26 10.37 -18.89 16.68
N LEU A 27 10.84 -17.67 16.38
CA LEU A 27 10.05 -16.44 16.48
C LEU A 27 8.82 -16.49 15.58
N THR A 28 8.95 -17.01 14.35
CA THR A 28 7.82 -17.18 13.42
C THR A 28 6.81 -18.21 13.92
N ARG A 29 7.25 -19.32 14.52
CA ARG A 29 6.33 -20.32 15.12
C ARG A 29 5.60 -19.78 16.34
N ALA A 30 6.31 -19.07 17.23
CA ALA A 30 5.71 -18.41 18.38
C ALA A 30 4.70 -17.33 17.96
N TYR A 31 5.09 -16.48 17.00
CA TYR A 31 4.23 -15.49 16.37
C TYR A 31 2.97 -16.12 15.76
N ASN A 32 3.14 -17.20 14.98
CA ASN A 32 2.02 -17.89 14.36
C ASN A 32 1.06 -18.50 15.40
N LYS A 33 1.57 -19.02 16.52
CA LYS A 33 0.75 -19.57 17.61
C LYS A 33 -0.03 -18.48 18.34
N LEU A 34 0.59 -17.33 18.60
CA LEU A 34 -0.07 -16.16 19.20
C LEU A 34 -1.20 -15.64 18.30
N VAL A 35 -0.93 -15.45 17.01
CA VAL A 35 -1.93 -14.99 16.04
C VAL A 35 -3.11 -15.97 15.94
N MET A 36 -2.90 -17.29 16.01
CA MET A 36 -4.02 -18.26 15.98
C MET A 36 -4.90 -18.22 17.24
N ASN A 37 -4.29 -17.99 18.40
CA ASN A 37 -5.02 -17.91 19.65
C ASN A 37 -5.84 -16.61 19.72
N GLU A 38 -5.33 -15.52 19.14
CA GLU A 38 -6.01 -14.22 19.04
C GLU A 38 -7.02 -14.14 17.86
N SER A 39 -6.91 -15.01 16.85
CA SER A 39 -7.76 -14.96 15.64
C SER A 39 -9.11 -15.67 15.76
N ARG A 40 -9.50 -16.11 16.95
CA ARG A 40 -10.84 -16.68 17.17
C ARG A 40 -11.87 -15.55 17.22
N GLY A 41 -12.35 -15.12 16.05
CA GLY A 41 -13.43 -14.13 15.96
C GLY A 41 -13.43 -13.26 14.69
N SER A 42 -14.51 -12.50 14.54
CA SER A 42 -14.63 -11.46 13.51
C SER A 42 -13.71 -10.27 13.82
N VAL A 43 -13.30 -9.51 12.80
CA VAL A 43 -12.63 -8.19 12.99
C VAL A 43 -13.48 -7.28 13.89
N ALA A 44 -14.80 -7.45 13.88
CA ALA A 44 -15.72 -6.72 14.73
C ALA A 44 -15.55 -6.99 16.24
N THR A 45 -15.03 -8.15 16.64
CA THR A 45 -14.81 -8.49 18.05
C THR A 45 -13.79 -7.53 18.69
N TYR A 46 -12.73 -7.19 17.97
CA TYR A 46 -11.71 -6.25 18.45
C TYR A 46 -12.27 -4.85 18.75
N LEU A 47 -13.28 -4.38 17.99
CA LEU A 47 -13.98 -3.13 18.29
C LEU A 47 -14.76 -3.24 19.60
N SER A 48 -15.52 -4.31 19.80
CA SER A 48 -16.27 -4.49 21.05
C SER A 48 -15.35 -4.60 22.26
N ASP A 49 -14.19 -5.24 22.12
CA ASP A 49 -13.20 -5.30 23.20
C ASP A 49 -12.59 -3.93 23.49
N SER A 50 -12.34 -3.13 22.45
CA SER A 50 -11.87 -1.75 22.60
C SER A 50 -12.93 -0.87 23.27
N ALA A 51 -14.21 -1.04 22.92
CA ALA A 51 -15.32 -0.32 23.53
C ALA A 51 -15.57 -0.70 25.00
N LYS A 52 -15.31 -1.94 25.40
CA LYS A 52 -15.34 -2.36 26.80
C LYS A 52 -14.18 -1.78 27.61
N ARG A 53 -12.97 -1.76 27.03
CA ARG A 53 -11.74 -1.30 27.71
C ARG A 53 -11.65 0.23 27.78
N HIS A 54 -12.15 0.92 26.77
CA HIS A 54 -11.98 2.37 26.61
C HIS A 54 -13.30 3.06 26.17
N PRO A 55 -14.40 2.89 26.92
CA PRO A 55 -15.75 3.28 26.47
C PRO A 55 -15.88 4.77 26.15
N ASP A 56 -15.18 5.62 26.89
CA ASP A 56 -15.31 7.08 26.83
C ASP A 56 -14.23 7.75 25.98
N LEU A 57 -13.20 7.00 25.56
CA LEU A 57 -12.20 7.56 24.65
C LEU A 57 -12.82 7.85 23.28
N PRO A 58 -12.43 8.94 22.61
CA PRO A 58 -12.83 9.19 21.24
C PRO A 58 -12.39 8.05 20.33
N ALA A 59 -13.30 7.52 19.52
CA ALA A 59 -13.00 6.57 18.46
C ALA A 59 -12.89 7.28 17.11
N LEU A 60 -13.81 8.21 16.80
CA LEU A 60 -13.84 8.95 15.54
C LEU A 60 -13.95 10.45 15.79
N VAL A 61 -13.08 11.23 15.18
CA VAL A 61 -13.03 12.70 15.30
C VAL A 61 -12.90 13.33 13.92
N SER A 62 -13.61 14.43 13.68
CA SER A 62 -13.42 15.25 12.49
C SER A 62 -12.15 16.09 12.62
N GLY A 63 -11.20 15.95 11.70
CA GLY A 63 -9.98 16.75 11.65
C GLY A 63 -10.14 18.11 10.95
N ALA A 64 -11.36 18.47 10.56
CA ALA A 64 -11.67 19.78 9.97
C ALA A 64 -11.95 20.83 11.06
N SER A 65 -11.57 22.09 10.81
CA SER A 65 -11.79 23.20 11.76
C SER A 65 -13.27 23.45 12.07
N THR A 66 -14.15 23.20 11.11
CA THR A 66 -15.59 23.06 11.35
C THR A 66 -15.92 21.57 11.29
N PRO A 67 -16.35 20.95 12.41
CA PRO A 67 -16.57 19.50 12.44
C PRO A 67 -17.58 19.06 11.39
N ALA A 68 -17.18 18.13 10.52
CA ALA A 68 -18.08 17.54 9.52
C ALA A 68 -19.10 16.57 10.16
N PHE A 69 -18.80 16.08 11.36
CA PHE A 69 -19.65 15.21 12.16
C PHE A 69 -19.29 15.36 13.65
N LYS A 70 -20.23 15.01 14.54
CA LYS A 70 -19.97 14.93 15.99
C LYS A 70 -19.03 13.78 16.31
N PRO A 71 -18.07 13.93 17.24
CA PRO A 71 -17.17 12.84 17.60
C PRO A 71 -17.94 11.65 18.19
N TYR A 72 -17.45 10.45 17.93
CA TYR A 72 -17.96 9.22 18.53
C TYR A 72 -16.95 8.74 19.57
N SER A 73 -17.40 8.40 20.77
CA SER A 73 -16.62 7.54 21.68
C SER A 73 -16.60 6.09 21.18
N PHE A 74 -15.74 5.24 21.72
CA PHE A 74 -15.77 3.81 21.37
C PHE A 74 -17.10 3.13 21.71
N SER A 75 -17.70 3.45 22.86
CA SER A 75 -19.00 2.89 23.24
C SER A 75 -20.13 3.34 22.30
N GLN A 76 -20.10 4.61 21.88
CA GLN A 76 -21.07 5.14 20.90
C GLN A 76 -20.87 4.55 19.51
N LEU A 77 -19.62 4.36 19.08
CA LEU A 77 -19.30 3.69 17.83
C LEU A 77 -19.80 2.24 17.84
N ASP A 78 -19.50 1.48 18.89
CA ASP A 78 -19.92 0.08 19.05
C ASP A 78 -21.44 -0.06 18.99
N LEU A 79 -22.16 0.82 19.71
CA LEU A 79 -23.63 0.87 19.68
C LEU A 79 -24.17 1.19 18.28
N SER A 80 -23.53 2.13 17.58
CA SER A 80 -23.93 2.50 16.21
C SER A 80 -23.75 1.34 15.24
N VAL A 81 -22.67 0.55 15.43
CA VAL A 81 -22.41 -0.67 14.67
C VAL A 81 -23.46 -1.75 15.00
N ASP A 82 -23.84 -1.95 16.26
CA ASP A 82 -24.87 -2.92 16.66
C ASP A 82 -26.25 -2.58 16.08
N ARG A 83 -26.62 -1.30 16.07
CA ARG A 83 -27.84 -0.84 15.40
C ARG A 83 -27.78 -1.06 13.90
N ALA A 84 -26.65 -0.72 13.28
CA ALA A 84 -26.45 -0.96 11.85
C ALA A 84 -26.55 -2.46 11.53
N ALA A 85 -25.92 -3.34 12.31
CA ALA A 85 -26.01 -4.80 12.16
C ALA A 85 -27.45 -5.31 12.26
N SER A 86 -28.22 -4.79 13.22
CA SER A 86 -29.64 -5.10 13.37
C SER A 86 -30.46 -4.67 12.15
N LYS A 87 -30.18 -3.47 11.60
CA LYS A 87 -30.82 -2.97 10.37
C LYS A 87 -30.45 -3.83 9.15
N LEU A 88 -29.21 -4.29 9.04
CA LEU A 88 -28.76 -5.19 7.97
C LEU A 88 -29.47 -6.55 8.03
N CYS A 89 -29.59 -7.16 9.22
CA CYS A 89 -30.31 -8.42 9.39
C CYS A 89 -31.78 -8.29 8.97
N LYS A 90 -32.46 -7.21 9.39
CA LYS A 90 -33.84 -6.92 8.97
C LYS A 90 -33.98 -6.72 7.46
N ALA A 91 -32.93 -6.25 6.79
CA ALA A 91 -32.87 -6.11 5.34
C ALA A 91 -32.50 -7.41 4.60
N GLY A 92 -32.36 -8.53 5.31
CA GLY A 92 -32.03 -9.84 4.75
C GLY A 92 -30.55 -10.09 4.50
N ILE A 93 -29.67 -9.20 4.99
CA ILE A 93 -28.21 -9.34 4.83
C ILE A 93 -27.65 -10.23 5.94
N SER A 94 -26.93 -11.29 5.57
CA SER A 94 -26.53 -12.39 6.46
C SER A 94 -25.13 -12.96 6.16
N LYS A 95 -24.70 -13.95 6.95
CA LYS A 95 -23.37 -14.57 6.88
C LYS A 95 -23.04 -15.05 5.46
N GLY A 96 -21.82 -14.77 5.01
CA GLY A 96 -21.28 -15.26 3.73
C GLY A 96 -21.71 -14.46 2.49
N GLN A 97 -22.72 -13.58 2.60
CA GLN A 97 -23.20 -12.80 1.47
C GLN A 97 -22.21 -11.71 1.08
N LYS A 98 -21.81 -11.69 -0.20
CA LYS A 98 -20.99 -10.60 -0.74
C LYS A 98 -21.80 -9.32 -0.83
N THR A 99 -21.39 -8.33 -0.06
CA THR A 99 -22.15 -7.08 0.10
C THR A 99 -21.34 -5.90 -0.41
N LEU A 100 -21.81 -5.27 -1.48
CA LEU A 100 -21.20 -4.04 -1.99
C LEU A 100 -21.37 -2.91 -0.98
N LEU A 101 -20.25 -2.41 -0.44
CA LEU A 101 -20.24 -1.27 0.48
C LEU A 101 -19.98 0.02 -0.32
N PHE A 102 -21.06 0.75 -0.60
CA PHE A 102 -21.06 1.93 -1.47
C PHE A 102 -21.45 3.20 -0.68
N VAL A 103 -20.58 3.57 0.25
CA VAL A 103 -20.73 4.75 1.12
C VAL A 103 -19.58 5.72 0.94
N ASN A 104 -19.77 6.97 1.35
CA ASN A 104 -18.68 7.94 1.38
C ASN A 104 -17.65 7.56 2.46
N PRO A 105 -16.36 7.83 2.22
CA PRO A 105 -15.34 7.80 3.27
C PRO A 105 -15.75 8.68 4.45
N GLY A 106 -15.52 8.21 5.67
CA GLY A 106 -16.02 8.88 6.87
C GLY A 106 -16.47 7.87 7.94
N PRO A 107 -17.20 8.33 8.97
CA PRO A 107 -17.78 7.46 9.99
C PRO A 107 -18.66 6.35 9.40
N ASN A 108 -19.44 6.66 8.38
CA ASN A 108 -20.30 5.68 7.70
C ASN A 108 -19.50 4.51 7.11
N LEU A 109 -18.33 4.74 6.53
CA LEU A 109 -17.49 3.64 6.03
C LEU A 109 -17.12 2.68 7.15
N ILE A 110 -16.76 3.21 8.31
CA ILE A 110 -16.35 2.42 9.48
C ILE A 110 -17.56 1.69 10.07
N ILE A 111 -18.64 2.42 10.37
CA ILE A 111 -19.86 1.86 10.98
C ILE A 111 -20.41 0.71 10.13
N TRP A 112 -20.61 0.94 8.83
CA TRP A 112 -21.22 -0.05 7.95
C TRP A 112 -20.29 -1.21 7.60
N ALA A 113 -18.96 -0.99 7.52
CA ALA A 113 -18.01 -2.09 7.38
C ALA A 113 -18.02 -3.01 8.61
N PHE A 114 -17.94 -2.44 9.81
CA PHE A 114 -18.01 -3.20 11.06
C PHE A 114 -19.37 -3.88 11.25
N ALA A 115 -20.47 -3.27 10.81
CA ALA A 115 -21.79 -3.88 10.86
C ALA A 115 -21.87 -5.11 9.95
N LEU A 116 -21.27 -5.05 8.76
CA LEU A 116 -21.15 -6.21 7.87
C LEU A 116 -20.31 -7.32 8.50
N PHE A 117 -19.18 -6.97 9.12
CA PHE A 117 -18.36 -7.94 9.87
C PHE A 117 -19.10 -8.58 11.05
N ARG A 118 -19.99 -7.83 11.75
CA ARG A 118 -20.82 -8.37 12.85
C ARG A 118 -21.84 -9.39 12.38
N VAL A 119 -22.50 -9.14 11.24
CA VAL A 119 -23.49 -10.06 10.67
C VAL A 119 -22.84 -11.22 9.88
N GLY A 120 -21.50 -11.23 9.78
CA GLY A 120 -20.74 -12.24 9.02
C GLY A 120 -20.82 -12.06 7.50
N ALA A 121 -21.34 -10.93 7.02
CA ALA A 121 -21.38 -10.61 5.60
C ALA A 121 -20.00 -10.16 5.11
N ILE A 122 -19.77 -10.30 3.80
CA ILE A 122 -18.45 -10.07 3.19
C ILE A 122 -18.45 -8.71 2.49
N PRO A 123 -17.95 -7.63 3.12
CA PRO A 123 -17.84 -6.33 2.46
C PRO A 123 -16.99 -6.41 1.20
N VAL A 124 -17.57 -5.93 0.10
CA VAL A 124 -16.90 -5.68 -1.17
C VAL A 124 -16.61 -4.19 -1.26
N VAL A 125 -15.35 -3.82 -1.11
CA VAL A 125 -14.89 -2.42 -1.14
C VAL A 125 -14.19 -2.14 -2.45
N ILE A 126 -14.67 -1.12 -3.17
CA ILE A 126 -14.14 -0.75 -4.49
C ILE A 126 -13.62 0.68 -4.42
N ASP A 127 -12.35 0.86 -4.78
CA ASP A 127 -11.72 2.18 -4.86
C ASP A 127 -12.49 3.14 -5.78
N PRO A 128 -13.04 4.27 -5.29
CA PRO A 128 -13.74 5.23 -6.16
C PRO A 128 -12.81 5.88 -7.20
N GLY A 129 -11.49 5.86 -6.99
CA GLY A 129 -10.50 6.42 -7.90
C GLY A 129 -10.29 5.66 -9.21
N MET A 130 -10.88 4.47 -9.39
CA MET A 130 -10.62 3.62 -10.57
C MET A 130 -11.42 3.98 -11.83
N GLY A 131 -12.32 4.98 -11.73
CA GLY A 131 -13.23 5.39 -12.80
C GLY A 131 -14.44 4.46 -12.95
N ILE A 132 -15.54 5.02 -13.45
CA ILE A 132 -16.85 4.36 -13.45
C ILE A 132 -16.88 3.05 -14.26
N LYS A 133 -16.18 2.99 -15.41
CA LYS A 133 -16.14 1.78 -16.26
C LYS A 133 -15.49 0.61 -15.51
N SER A 134 -14.34 0.84 -14.90
CA SER A 134 -13.63 -0.16 -14.10
C SER A 134 -14.45 -0.57 -12.87
N PHE A 135 -15.06 0.41 -12.19
CA PHE A 135 -15.92 0.20 -11.03
C PHE A 135 -17.08 -0.76 -11.35
N LEU A 136 -17.84 -0.50 -12.42
CA LEU A 136 -18.95 -1.33 -12.85
C LEU A 136 -18.51 -2.74 -13.28
N SER A 137 -17.36 -2.84 -13.96
CA SER A 137 -16.75 -4.12 -14.32
C SER A 137 -16.42 -4.97 -13.09
N CYS A 138 -15.88 -4.35 -12.02
CA CYS A 138 -15.63 -5.02 -10.75
C CYS A 138 -16.92 -5.58 -10.13
N ILE A 139 -18.01 -4.80 -10.11
CA ILE A 139 -19.31 -5.25 -9.61
C ILE A 139 -19.83 -6.43 -10.43
N LYS A 140 -19.81 -6.33 -11.76
CA LYS A 140 -20.26 -7.39 -12.66
C LYS A 140 -19.49 -8.70 -12.45
N ARG A 141 -18.18 -8.62 -12.21
CA ARG A 141 -17.32 -9.78 -11.94
C ARG A 141 -17.59 -10.37 -10.56
N THR A 142 -17.59 -9.55 -9.52
CA THR A 142 -17.75 -10.03 -8.14
C THR A 142 -19.17 -10.52 -7.85
N ARG A 143 -20.17 -10.07 -8.61
CA ARG A 143 -21.61 -10.38 -8.45
C ARG A 143 -22.02 -10.34 -6.98
N PRO A 144 -22.00 -9.16 -6.33
CA PRO A 144 -22.45 -9.05 -4.95
C PRO A 144 -23.94 -9.35 -4.87
N GLU A 145 -24.34 -9.99 -3.78
CA GLU A 145 -25.73 -10.40 -3.49
C GLU A 145 -26.51 -9.28 -2.79
N ALA A 146 -25.80 -8.41 -2.07
CA ALA A 146 -26.35 -7.29 -1.35
C ALA A 146 -25.63 -5.98 -1.68
N MET A 147 -26.29 -4.85 -1.41
CA MET A 147 -25.71 -3.52 -1.50
C MET A 147 -26.13 -2.68 -0.30
N VAL A 148 -25.14 -2.14 0.41
CA VAL A 148 -25.30 -1.12 1.44
C VAL A 148 -24.74 0.17 0.89
N GLY A 149 -25.56 1.19 0.67
CA GLY A 149 -25.06 2.40 0.03
C GLY A 149 -25.92 3.64 0.20
N ILE A 150 -25.34 4.78 -0.15
CA ILE A 150 -25.99 6.10 -0.13
C ILE A 150 -26.96 6.26 -1.30
N SER A 151 -27.81 7.30 -1.29
CA SER A 151 -28.79 7.57 -2.35
C SER A 151 -28.18 7.61 -3.76
N LYS A 152 -26.96 8.16 -3.91
CA LYS A 152 -26.24 8.16 -5.20
C LYS A 152 -25.95 6.75 -5.72
N ALA A 153 -25.61 5.80 -4.84
CA ALA A 153 -25.38 4.41 -5.21
C ALA A 153 -26.65 3.75 -5.75
N PHE A 154 -27.80 4.06 -5.16
CA PHE A 154 -29.10 3.56 -5.61
C PHE A 154 -29.45 4.08 -7.01
N TRP A 155 -29.28 5.39 -7.24
CA TRP A 155 -29.46 5.97 -8.58
C TRP A 155 -28.57 5.32 -9.63
N ILE A 156 -27.27 5.17 -9.35
CA ILE A 156 -26.33 4.48 -10.25
C ILE A 156 -26.80 3.05 -10.53
N SER A 157 -27.24 2.32 -9.51
CA SER A 157 -27.68 0.94 -9.67
C SER A 157 -28.96 0.79 -10.49
N ARG A 158 -29.86 1.80 -10.46
CA ARG A 158 -31.10 1.84 -11.25
C ARG A 158 -30.83 2.23 -12.70
N LEU A 159 -29.91 3.17 -12.93
CA LEU A 159 -29.52 3.60 -14.28
C LEU A 159 -28.69 2.54 -15.03
N LEU A 160 -27.98 1.68 -14.30
CA LEU A 160 -27.05 0.70 -14.87
C LEU A 160 -27.34 -0.73 -14.38
N PRO A 161 -28.57 -1.24 -14.56
CA PRO A 161 -29.05 -2.47 -13.91
C PRO A 161 -28.21 -3.70 -14.28
N GLY A 162 -27.61 -3.73 -15.47
CA GLY A 162 -26.78 -4.83 -15.94
C GLY A 162 -25.58 -5.16 -15.03
N SER A 163 -24.99 -4.16 -14.36
CA SER A 163 -23.88 -4.40 -13.43
C SER A 163 -24.35 -4.87 -12.05
N PHE A 164 -25.58 -4.56 -11.67
CA PHE A 164 -26.15 -4.81 -10.33
C PHE A 164 -27.17 -5.97 -10.33
N ARG A 165 -27.20 -6.79 -11.39
CA ARG A 165 -28.22 -7.83 -11.60
C ARG A 165 -28.22 -8.93 -10.52
N SER A 166 -27.10 -9.12 -9.84
CA SER A 166 -26.98 -10.07 -8.72
C SER A 166 -27.38 -9.49 -7.36
N VAL A 167 -27.64 -8.19 -7.27
CA VAL A 167 -27.96 -7.52 -6.00
C VAL A 167 -29.45 -7.70 -5.72
N HIS A 168 -29.75 -8.61 -4.80
CA HIS A 168 -31.09 -8.94 -4.33
C HIS A 168 -31.49 -8.15 -3.08
N PHE A 169 -30.54 -7.93 -2.17
CA PHE A 169 -30.77 -7.19 -0.93
C PHE A 169 -30.19 -5.78 -1.03
N ARG A 170 -30.95 -4.77 -0.59
CA ARG A 170 -30.56 -3.37 -0.72
C ARG A 170 -30.88 -2.63 0.56
N TYR A 171 -29.87 -1.98 1.11
CA TYR A 171 -30.01 -1.12 2.28
C TYR A 171 -29.55 0.30 1.98
N LEU A 172 -30.47 1.25 2.11
CA LEU A 172 -30.20 2.67 1.92
C LEU A 172 -29.65 3.27 3.21
N VAL A 173 -28.39 3.69 3.17
CA VAL A 173 -27.77 4.47 4.24
C VAL A 173 -28.29 5.89 4.15
N LYS A 174 -29.11 6.29 5.12
CA LYS A 174 -29.44 7.70 5.36
C LYS A 174 -28.24 8.34 6.05
N GLU A 175 -27.93 9.60 5.73
CA GLU A 175 -26.88 10.35 6.44
C GLU A 175 -27.32 10.58 7.88
N GLU A 176 -27.01 9.62 8.76
CA GLU A 176 -27.16 9.77 10.20
C GLU A 176 -25.96 10.60 10.69
N ASN A 177 -26.06 11.93 10.63
CA ASN A 177 -25.09 12.85 11.23
C ASN A 177 -25.17 12.88 12.78
N GLY A 178 -25.81 11.87 13.37
CA GLY A 178 -26.17 11.79 14.78
C GLY A 178 -25.45 10.64 15.47
N VAL A 179 -24.83 10.96 16.61
CA VAL A 179 -24.33 9.98 17.56
C VAL A 179 -25.54 9.23 18.14
N CYS A 180 -25.48 7.90 18.16
CA CYS A 180 -26.51 7.10 18.82
C CYS A 180 -26.50 7.38 20.33
N GLU A 181 -27.63 7.82 20.89
CA GLU A 181 -27.77 7.99 22.33
C GLU A 181 -27.65 6.63 23.04
N LEU A 182 -26.91 6.59 24.15
CA LEU A 182 -26.60 5.37 24.91
C LEU A 182 -27.83 4.72 25.57
N SER A 183 -29.00 5.37 25.53
CA SER A 183 -30.27 4.91 26.11
C SER A 183 -30.85 3.67 25.42
N GLU A 184 -30.56 3.43 24.14
CA GLU A 184 -31.06 2.24 23.41
C GLU A 184 -30.00 1.13 23.34
N LYS A 185 -29.49 0.66 24.48
CA LYS A 185 -28.52 -0.46 24.55
C LYS A 185 -29.20 -1.80 24.25
N LYS A 186 -29.26 -2.19 22.97
CA LYS A 186 -29.44 -3.60 22.59
C LYS A 186 -28.19 -4.11 21.89
N ALA A 187 -27.38 -4.87 22.63
CA ALA A 187 -26.17 -5.46 22.11
C ALA A 187 -26.51 -6.45 20.97
N PHE A 188 -25.75 -6.38 19.88
CA PHE A 188 -25.87 -7.33 18.78
C PHE A 188 -24.85 -8.46 18.95
N ALA A 189 -25.32 -9.70 19.01
CA ALA A 189 -24.43 -10.87 19.08
C ALA A 189 -23.69 -11.05 17.75
N SER A 190 -22.38 -10.81 17.75
CA SER A 190 -21.55 -10.96 16.55
C SER A 190 -21.50 -12.42 16.11
N VAL A 191 -21.62 -12.64 14.79
CA VAL A 191 -21.50 -13.95 14.16
C VAL A 191 -20.06 -14.46 14.28
N GLN A 192 -19.91 -15.71 14.70
CA GLN A 192 -18.62 -16.40 14.76
C GLN A 192 -18.15 -16.77 13.36
N ASN A 193 -16.87 -16.53 13.09
CA ASN A 193 -16.24 -16.84 11.81
C ASN A 193 -14.95 -17.63 12.06
N GLU A 194 -14.65 -18.55 11.14
CA GLU A 194 -13.40 -19.29 11.17
C GLU A 194 -12.24 -18.45 10.59
N PRO A 195 -10.99 -18.66 11.04
CA PRO A 195 -9.86 -17.85 10.59
C PRO A 195 -9.65 -17.85 9.07
N ASP A 196 -9.99 -18.94 8.38
CA ASP A 196 -9.84 -19.12 6.93
C ASP A 196 -11.09 -18.74 6.12
N GLU A 197 -12.18 -18.31 6.78
CA GLU A 197 -13.34 -17.74 6.11
C GLU A 197 -13.02 -16.37 5.49
N LEU A 198 -13.69 -16.08 4.38
CA LEU A 198 -13.51 -14.82 3.63
C LEU A 198 -14.12 -13.66 4.41
N ALA A 199 -13.27 -12.72 4.84
CA ALA A 199 -13.69 -11.54 5.59
C ALA A 199 -14.03 -10.35 4.67
N ALA A 200 -13.29 -10.13 3.59
CA ALA A 200 -13.53 -9.01 2.69
C ALA A 200 -13.02 -9.25 1.27
N ILE A 201 -13.58 -8.51 0.31
CA ILE A 201 -13.04 -8.39 -1.05
C ILE A 201 -12.68 -6.94 -1.30
N VAL A 202 -11.40 -6.67 -1.54
CA VAL A 202 -10.89 -5.30 -1.72
C VAL A 202 -10.36 -5.14 -3.13
N PHE A 203 -10.96 -4.21 -3.89
CA PHE A 203 -10.46 -3.81 -5.20
C PHE A 203 -9.60 -2.56 -5.10
N THR A 204 -8.42 -2.60 -5.71
CA THR A 204 -7.54 -1.44 -5.84
C THR A 204 -7.29 -1.07 -7.30
N SER A 205 -6.98 0.21 -7.52
CA SER A 205 -6.58 0.76 -8.81
C SER A 205 -5.19 0.21 -9.20
N GLY A 206 -5.16 -0.99 -9.78
CA GLY A 206 -3.90 -1.59 -10.27
C GLY A 206 -3.25 -0.70 -11.34
N SER A 207 -1.92 -0.55 -11.29
CA SER A 207 -1.17 0.26 -12.26
C SER A 207 -0.95 -0.44 -13.61
N THR A 208 -1.09 -1.77 -13.65
CA THR A 208 -0.64 -2.62 -14.77
C THR A 208 -1.76 -3.40 -15.46
N GLY A 209 -3.04 -3.22 -15.10
CA GLY A 209 -4.13 -3.98 -15.72
C GLY A 209 -5.52 -3.74 -15.14
N SER A 210 -6.45 -4.65 -15.46
CA SER A 210 -7.79 -4.66 -14.89
C SER A 210 -7.71 -4.77 -13.36
N PRO A 211 -8.50 -3.98 -12.59
CA PRO A 211 -8.53 -4.10 -11.14
C PRO A 211 -8.81 -5.55 -10.72
N LYS A 212 -8.16 -6.03 -9.67
CA LYS A 212 -8.33 -7.38 -9.14
C LYS A 212 -8.97 -7.30 -7.75
N GLY A 213 -9.91 -8.20 -7.46
CA GLY A 213 -10.60 -8.23 -6.16
C GLY A 213 -9.83 -9.13 -5.22
N VAL A 214 -9.06 -8.55 -4.31
CA VAL A 214 -8.21 -9.32 -3.39
C VAL A 214 -9.06 -9.90 -2.25
N ARG A 215 -8.93 -11.20 -2.01
CA ARG A 215 -9.71 -11.96 -1.02
C ARG A 215 -9.02 -11.98 0.35
N TYR A 216 -9.47 -11.16 1.28
CA TYR A 216 -8.97 -11.12 2.66
C TYR A 216 -9.68 -12.15 3.52
N LEU A 217 -8.91 -12.94 4.27
CA LEU A 217 -9.45 -13.87 5.27
C LEU A 217 -9.49 -13.20 6.64
N HIS A 218 -10.27 -13.74 7.57
CA HIS A 218 -10.27 -13.27 8.96
C HIS A 218 -8.88 -13.29 9.59
N GLN A 219 -8.11 -14.37 9.36
CA GLN A 219 -6.72 -14.48 9.81
C GLN A 219 -5.80 -13.42 9.21
N THR A 220 -6.09 -12.95 7.99
CA THR A 220 -5.28 -11.90 7.34
C THR A 220 -5.39 -10.60 8.12
N PHE A 221 -6.60 -10.22 8.53
CA PHE A 221 -6.82 -9.03 9.36
C PHE A 221 -6.24 -9.18 10.76
N ALA A 222 -6.43 -10.33 11.42
CA ALA A 222 -5.84 -10.59 12.73
C ALA A 222 -4.31 -10.47 12.69
N THR A 223 -3.67 -11.04 11.67
CA THR A 223 -2.22 -10.93 11.45
C THR A 223 -1.78 -9.46 11.28
N GLN A 224 -2.57 -8.67 10.56
CA GLN A 224 -2.29 -7.24 10.36
C GLN A 224 -2.43 -6.41 11.64
N ILE A 225 -3.51 -6.62 12.40
CA ILE A 225 -3.72 -5.97 13.71
C ILE A 225 -2.55 -6.29 14.63
N HIS A 226 -2.17 -7.57 14.73
CA HIS A 226 -1.06 -8.00 15.56
C HIS A 226 0.26 -7.36 15.10
N ALA A 227 0.54 -7.29 13.79
CA ALA A 227 1.72 -6.60 13.28
C ALA A 227 1.74 -5.10 13.62
N LEU A 228 0.59 -4.41 13.57
CA LEU A 228 0.46 -3.01 13.96
C LEU A 228 0.83 -2.79 15.44
N GLN A 229 0.45 -3.72 16.31
CA GLN A 229 0.78 -3.67 17.74
C GLN A 229 2.22 -4.07 18.03
N SER A 230 2.63 -5.27 17.57
CA SER A 230 3.88 -5.90 17.99
C SER A 230 5.11 -5.35 17.28
N VAL A 231 4.98 -5.00 15.99
CA VAL A 231 6.10 -4.52 15.17
C VAL A 231 6.20 -2.99 15.25
N PHE A 232 5.06 -2.31 15.13
CA PHE A 232 5.05 -0.85 15.05
C PHE A 232 4.68 -0.16 16.36
N GLY A 233 4.31 -0.91 17.40
CA GLY A 233 4.06 -0.38 18.73
C GLY A 233 2.80 0.47 18.83
N MET A 234 1.82 0.28 17.94
CA MET A 234 0.54 0.99 18.02
C MET A 234 -0.26 0.51 19.23
N GLN A 235 -0.59 1.43 20.13
CA GLN A 235 -1.23 1.13 21.42
C GLN A 235 -2.60 1.79 21.55
N PRO A 236 -3.53 1.18 22.32
CA PRO A 236 -4.79 1.82 22.68
C PRO A 236 -4.58 3.20 23.32
N GLY A 237 -5.50 4.12 23.06
CA GLY A 237 -5.45 5.52 23.55
C GLY A 237 -4.57 6.46 22.71
N GLU A 238 -3.90 5.96 21.68
CA GLU A 238 -3.22 6.78 20.69
C GLU A 238 -4.18 7.43 19.69
N THR A 239 -3.68 8.39 18.91
CA THR A 239 -4.47 9.15 17.92
C THR A 239 -3.80 9.08 16.56
N ASP A 240 -4.53 8.59 15.56
CA ASP A 240 -4.08 8.45 14.17
C ASP A 240 -4.70 9.49 13.24
N LEU A 241 -3.87 10.12 12.40
CA LEU A 241 -4.35 10.90 11.26
C LEU A 241 -4.65 9.96 10.09
N THR A 242 -5.92 9.61 9.92
CA THR A 242 -6.34 8.58 8.98
C THR A 242 -6.45 9.13 7.55
N THR A 243 -5.33 9.22 6.83
CA THR A 243 -5.31 9.73 5.45
C THR A 243 -5.71 8.68 4.39
N LEU A 244 -5.77 7.41 4.77
CA LEU A 244 -6.21 6.30 3.92
C LEU A 244 -7.43 5.60 4.56
N PRO A 245 -8.67 5.91 4.12
CA PRO A 245 -9.89 5.49 4.82
C PRO A 245 -10.04 4.00 5.10
N ILE A 246 -9.55 3.11 4.21
CA ILE A 246 -9.62 1.66 4.41
C ILE A 246 -8.70 1.21 5.54
N PHE A 247 -7.52 1.82 5.67
CA PHE A 247 -6.60 1.53 6.79
C PHE A 247 -7.14 2.06 8.12
N GLY A 248 -7.98 3.09 8.08
CA GLY A 248 -8.72 3.55 9.25
C GLY A 248 -9.59 2.49 9.91
N LEU A 249 -9.94 1.39 9.21
CA LEU A 249 -10.69 0.29 9.79
C LEU A 249 -9.92 -0.46 10.89
N PHE A 250 -8.58 -0.37 10.91
CA PHE A 250 -7.77 -1.02 11.96
C PHE A 250 -7.79 -0.24 13.27
N ASN A 251 -7.91 1.08 13.23
CA ASN A 251 -7.82 1.91 14.43
C ASN A 251 -8.91 1.59 15.47
N PRO A 252 -10.20 1.41 15.10
CA PRO A 252 -11.21 0.99 16.07
C PRO A 252 -10.92 -0.37 16.70
N ALA A 253 -10.33 -1.31 15.94
CA ALA A 253 -9.92 -2.61 16.46
C ALA A 253 -8.71 -2.52 17.42
N LEU A 254 -7.86 -1.50 17.25
CA LEU A 254 -6.68 -1.25 18.08
C LEU A 254 -6.97 -0.39 19.32
N GLY A 255 -8.17 0.14 19.47
CA GLY A 255 -8.48 1.13 20.51
C GLY A 255 -7.82 2.48 20.25
N ILE A 256 -7.59 2.83 18.98
CA ILE A 256 -6.94 4.07 18.55
C ILE A 256 -7.97 5.05 17.99
N THR A 257 -7.85 6.31 18.39
CA THR A 257 -8.68 7.41 17.89
C THR A 257 -8.36 7.67 16.43
N SER A 258 -9.37 7.65 15.55
CA SER A 258 -9.23 8.03 14.15
C SER A 258 -9.63 9.49 13.95
N VAL A 259 -8.66 10.34 13.61
CA VAL A 259 -8.91 11.71 13.18
C VAL A 259 -8.99 11.72 11.66
N LEU A 260 -10.18 12.02 11.14
CA LEU A 260 -10.46 12.03 9.71
C LEU A 260 -10.16 13.42 9.12
N PRO A 261 -9.04 13.62 8.39
CA PRO A 261 -8.69 14.93 7.87
C PRO A 261 -9.60 15.35 6.72
N GLU A 262 -9.65 16.65 6.45
CA GLU A 262 -10.37 17.21 5.30
C GLU A 262 -9.61 16.94 3.98
N ILE A 263 -9.78 15.73 3.45
CA ILE A 263 -9.15 15.29 2.20
C ILE A 263 -10.19 14.66 1.26
N ASP A 264 -10.03 14.88 -0.05
CA ASP A 264 -10.68 14.03 -1.06
C ASP A 264 -9.78 12.81 -1.29
N PRO A 265 -10.17 11.60 -0.85
CA PRO A 265 -9.33 10.41 -1.00
C PRO A 265 -9.18 9.96 -2.46
N ARG A 266 -9.96 10.51 -3.41
CA ARG A 266 -9.75 10.30 -4.86
C ARG A 266 -8.62 11.18 -5.39
N HIS A 267 -8.30 12.28 -4.69
CA HIS A 267 -7.32 13.27 -5.09
C HIS A 267 -6.48 13.77 -3.89
N PRO A 268 -5.77 12.90 -3.15
CA PRO A 268 -5.01 13.30 -1.97
C PRO A 268 -3.88 14.28 -2.29
N SER A 269 -3.40 14.34 -3.53
CA SER A 269 -2.46 15.37 -3.97
C SER A 269 -3.04 16.80 -3.92
N ARG A 270 -4.36 16.95 -3.85
CA ARG A 270 -5.05 18.24 -3.67
C ARG A 270 -5.27 18.61 -2.20
N ALA A 271 -4.96 17.70 -1.26
CA ALA A 271 -5.07 17.99 0.16
C ALA A 271 -4.30 19.27 0.50
N ASP A 272 -4.93 20.13 1.29
CA ASP A 272 -4.34 21.37 1.75
C ASP A 272 -3.28 21.06 2.82
N PRO A 273 -1.99 21.36 2.57
CA PRO A 273 -0.93 21.12 3.54
C PRO A 273 -1.16 21.83 4.88
N GLN A 274 -1.77 23.02 4.90
CA GLN A 274 -2.01 23.77 6.13
C GLN A 274 -3.09 23.10 6.99
N LYS A 275 -4.16 22.60 6.36
CA LYS A 275 -5.21 21.85 7.08
C LYS A 275 -4.68 20.55 7.67
N LEU A 276 -3.79 19.85 6.96
CA LEU A 276 -3.12 18.65 7.48
C LEU A 276 -2.26 18.97 8.70
N VAL A 277 -1.39 20.00 8.62
CA VAL A 277 -0.54 20.40 9.75
C VAL A 277 -1.36 20.90 10.93
N ARG A 278 -2.46 21.61 10.68
CA ARG A 278 -3.41 22.02 11.72
C ARG A 278 -4.03 20.80 12.42
N ALA A 279 -4.58 19.84 11.68
CA ALA A 279 -5.15 18.62 12.25
C ALA A 279 -4.11 17.82 13.07
N LEU A 280 -2.86 17.78 12.60
CA LEU A 280 -1.75 17.14 13.32
C LEU A 280 -1.50 17.79 14.70
N LYS A 281 -1.61 19.10 14.80
CA LYS A 281 -1.41 19.86 16.04
C LYS A 281 -2.63 19.82 16.95
N ASP A 282 -3.80 20.20 16.42
CA ASP A 282 -5.01 20.44 17.19
C ASP A 282 -5.53 19.16 17.87
N HIS A 283 -5.23 18.00 17.28
CA HIS A 283 -5.61 16.69 17.83
C HIS A 283 -4.43 15.91 18.43
N GLU A 284 -3.28 16.56 18.63
CA GLU A 284 -2.06 15.96 19.20
C GLU A 284 -1.73 14.58 18.60
N ILE A 285 -1.74 14.49 17.26
CA ILE A 285 -1.63 13.22 16.55
C ILE A 285 -0.32 12.52 16.94
N THR A 286 -0.41 11.24 17.30
CA THR A 286 0.74 10.40 17.67
C THR A 286 1.20 9.49 16.55
N THR A 287 0.29 9.12 15.65
CA THR A 287 0.56 8.26 14.49
C THR A 287 -0.05 8.88 13.22
N ALA A 288 0.64 8.80 12.10
CA ALA A 288 0.02 9.12 10.81
C ALA A 288 0.41 8.08 9.77
N PHE A 289 -0.58 7.53 9.06
CA PHE A 289 -0.34 6.69 7.90
C PHE A 289 -0.61 7.44 6.61
N ALA A 290 0.42 7.62 5.77
CA ALA A 290 0.34 8.47 4.59
C ALA A 290 1.19 7.98 3.40
N SER A 291 0.87 8.48 2.21
CA SER A 291 1.74 8.33 1.04
C SER A 291 2.91 9.32 1.10
N PRO A 292 4.02 9.06 0.37
CA PRO A 292 5.12 10.03 0.24
C PRO A 292 4.68 11.42 -0.24
N VAL A 293 3.61 11.50 -1.03
CA VAL A 293 3.04 12.78 -1.50
C VAL A 293 2.44 13.59 -0.35
N ILE A 294 1.68 12.94 0.54
CA ILE A 294 1.13 13.60 1.72
C ILE A 294 2.24 13.92 2.72
N GLY A 295 3.19 13.00 2.94
CA GLY A 295 4.37 13.25 3.76
C GLY A 295 5.16 14.49 3.31
N LYS A 296 5.41 14.63 2.00
CA LYS A 296 6.10 15.80 1.43
C LYS A 296 5.33 17.09 1.66
N LYS A 297 4.00 17.07 1.56
CA LYS A 297 3.15 18.24 1.86
C LYS A 297 3.25 18.65 3.32
N VAL A 298 3.16 17.69 4.25
CA VAL A 298 3.30 17.93 5.69
C VAL A 298 4.67 18.53 5.98
N ALA A 299 5.76 17.88 5.52
CA ALA A 299 7.12 18.38 5.72
C ALA A 299 7.31 19.81 5.16
N SER A 300 6.87 20.06 3.92
CA SER A 300 6.99 21.38 3.30
C SER A 300 6.22 22.46 4.07
N ALA A 301 5.03 22.14 4.57
CA ALA A 301 4.23 23.08 5.34
C ALA A 301 4.80 23.34 6.73
N CYS A 302 5.28 22.30 7.42
CA CYS A 302 5.97 22.42 8.70
C CYS A 302 7.23 23.28 8.58
N ILE A 303 8.08 23.02 7.59
CA ILE A 303 9.30 23.81 7.33
C ILE A 303 8.95 25.28 7.06
N LYS A 304 8.00 25.54 6.16
CA LYS A 304 7.58 26.92 5.82
C LYS A 304 7.04 27.68 7.03
N GLN A 305 6.31 27.00 7.92
CA GLN A 305 5.69 27.59 9.10
C GLN A 305 6.55 27.50 10.37
N LYS A 306 7.74 26.89 10.29
CA LYS A 306 8.60 26.59 11.45
C LYS A 306 7.85 25.83 12.56
N VAL A 307 7.02 24.85 12.17
CA VAL A 307 6.22 24.03 13.09
C VAL A 307 6.92 22.70 13.36
N LEU A 308 7.01 22.34 14.65
CA LEU A 308 7.40 21.02 15.12
C LEU A 308 6.17 20.21 15.58
N LEU A 309 6.28 18.88 15.52
CA LEU A 309 5.22 17.94 15.92
C LEU A 309 5.70 17.02 17.06
N PRO A 310 5.84 17.52 18.30
CA PRO A 310 6.46 16.78 19.41
C PRO A 310 5.64 15.60 19.93
N LYS A 311 4.34 15.56 19.66
CA LYS A 311 3.42 14.47 20.02
C LYS A 311 3.50 13.28 19.07
N MET A 312 4.01 13.50 17.85
CA MET A 312 4.15 12.47 16.85
C MET A 312 5.19 11.44 17.29
N LYS A 313 4.75 10.20 17.52
CA LYS A 313 5.63 9.07 17.82
C LYS A 313 6.11 8.40 16.55
N ARG A 314 5.23 8.28 15.55
CA ARG A 314 5.56 7.59 14.29
C ARG A 314 4.79 8.11 13.09
N PHE A 315 5.49 8.30 11.98
CA PHE A 315 4.92 8.68 10.70
C PHE A 315 5.20 7.60 9.65
N PHE A 316 4.17 6.90 9.22
CA PHE A 316 4.29 5.87 8.19
C PHE A 316 4.25 6.49 6.79
N LEU A 317 5.23 6.14 5.96
CA LEU A 317 5.26 6.44 4.55
C LEU A 317 5.17 5.14 3.76
N ALA A 318 4.07 4.95 3.03
CA ALA A 318 3.79 3.69 2.33
C ALA A 318 3.20 3.91 0.93
N GLY A 319 3.20 2.83 0.13
CA GLY A 319 2.54 2.78 -1.18
C GLY A 319 3.37 3.29 -2.35
N ALA A 320 4.56 3.85 -2.10
CA ALA A 320 5.56 4.17 -3.11
C ALA A 320 6.96 4.25 -2.45
N PRO A 321 8.04 4.13 -3.24
CA PRO A 321 9.40 4.40 -2.78
C PRO A 321 9.53 5.75 -2.05
N VAL A 322 10.30 5.76 -0.96
CA VAL A 322 10.50 6.93 -0.11
C VAL A 322 11.89 7.51 -0.37
N PRO A 323 12.00 8.72 -0.94
CA PRO A 323 13.30 9.32 -1.21
C PRO A 323 13.98 9.76 0.09
N PRO A 324 15.33 9.68 0.19
CA PRO A 324 16.06 10.15 1.36
C PRO A 324 15.72 11.60 1.74
N SER A 325 15.61 12.51 0.77
CA SER A 325 15.27 13.91 1.04
C SER A 325 13.94 14.08 1.79
N LEU A 326 12.96 13.21 1.57
CA LEU A 326 11.70 13.25 2.30
C LEU A 326 11.87 12.81 3.76
N THR A 327 12.63 11.74 4.02
CA THR A 327 12.88 11.30 5.39
C THR A 327 13.67 12.31 6.20
N GLU A 328 14.60 13.04 5.56
CA GLU A 328 15.35 14.14 6.17
C GLU A 328 14.43 15.31 6.52
N GLN A 329 13.68 15.82 5.54
CA GLN A 329 12.76 16.96 5.73
C GLN A 329 11.67 16.69 6.75
N LEU A 330 11.02 15.53 6.64
CA LEU A 330 9.97 15.14 7.57
C LEU A 330 10.56 14.85 8.96
N GLY A 331 11.72 14.19 9.03
CA GLY A 331 12.38 13.84 10.29
C GLY A 331 12.74 15.09 11.11
N GLY A 332 13.19 16.16 10.44
CA GLY A 332 13.44 17.45 11.07
C GLY A 332 12.18 18.11 11.68
N CYS A 333 10.98 17.66 11.34
CA CYS A 333 9.72 18.15 11.91
C CYS A 333 9.22 17.30 13.10
N LEU A 334 9.83 16.14 13.36
CA LEU A 334 9.38 15.13 14.33
C LEU A 334 10.42 14.95 15.45
N PRO A 335 10.57 15.88 16.41
CA PRO A 335 11.68 15.85 17.36
C PRO A 335 11.72 14.60 18.25
N ASN A 336 10.57 13.99 18.54
CA ASN A 336 10.44 12.77 19.34
C ASN A 336 9.95 11.56 18.51
N GLY A 337 9.82 11.74 17.20
CA GLY A 337 9.12 10.80 16.33
C GLY A 337 10.04 10.05 15.38
N ARG A 338 9.55 8.92 14.88
CA ARG A 338 10.25 8.08 13.89
C ARG A 338 9.49 8.07 12.58
N ILE A 339 10.22 7.95 11.48
CA ILE A 339 9.62 7.68 10.17
C ILE A 339 9.74 6.19 9.92
N LEU A 340 8.61 5.54 9.66
CA LEU A 340 8.54 4.12 9.39
C LEU A 340 8.10 3.90 7.94
N VAL A 341 8.80 3.04 7.22
CA VAL A 341 8.54 2.77 5.81
C VAL A 341 8.19 1.29 5.63
N PRO A 342 6.91 0.92 5.79
CA PRO A 342 6.46 -0.44 5.54
C PRO A 342 6.32 -0.71 4.04
N TYR A 343 6.72 -1.91 3.62
CA TYR A 343 6.52 -2.44 2.29
C TYR A 343 5.48 -3.56 2.29
N GLY A 344 4.69 -3.57 1.22
CA GLY A 344 3.69 -4.58 0.93
C GLY A 344 2.75 -4.12 -0.18
N ALA A 345 1.80 -4.99 -0.51
CA ALA A 345 0.74 -4.76 -1.48
C ALA A 345 -0.61 -5.14 -0.88
N THR A 346 -1.70 -4.90 -1.60
CA THR A 346 -3.03 -5.35 -1.16
C THR A 346 -3.04 -6.88 -0.93
N GLU A 347 -2.25 -7.61 -1.70
CA GLU A 347 -2.16 -9.07 -1.61
C GLU A 347 -1.38 -9.60 -0.40
N ALA A 348 -0.49 -8.78 0.18
CA ALA A 348 0.33 -9.13 1.34
C ALA A 348 0.82 -7.85 2.05
N LEU A 349 0.42 -7.65 3.30
CA LEU A 349 0.79 -6.45 4.08
C LEU A 349 0.72 -6.72 5.59
N PRO A 350 1.67 -6.19 6.40
CA PRO A 350 3.00 -5.74 5.99
C PRO A 350 3.89 -6.94 5.60
N VAL A 351 4.85 -6.72 4.69
CA VAL A 351 5.83 -7.75 4.27
C VAL A 351 7.19 -7.48 4.90
N SER A 352 7.67 -6.24 4.80
CA SER A 352 8.93 -5.79 5.38
C SER A 352 8.81 -4.32 5.80
N TRP A 353 9.80 -3.81 6.52
CA TRP A 353 9.85 -2.38 6.86
C TRP A 353 11.27 -1.92 7.19
N THR A 354 11.51 -0.61 7.08
CA THR A 354 12.74 0.08 7.50
C THR A 354 12.40 1.41 8.18
N GLU A 355 13.38 2.01 8.84
CA GLU A 355 13.28 3.36 9.39
C GLU A 355 13.84 4.42 8.44
N GLY A 356 13.30 5.64 8.53
CA GLY A 356 13.82 6.78 7.78
C GLY A 356 15.28 7.10 8.07
N SER A 357 15.76 6.82 9.28
CA SER A 357 17.18 6.97 9.67
C SER A 357 18.08 5.98 8.94
N GLU A 358 17.62 4.76 8.66
CA GLU A 358 18.35 3.77 7.85
C GLU A 358 18.39 4.20 6.38
N ILE A 359 17.27 4.72 5.85
CA ILE A 359 17.22 5.31 4.50
C ILE A 359 18.24 6.45 4.38
N GLN A 360 18.38 7.31 5.40
CA GLN A 360 19.40 8.36 5.42
C GLN A 360 20.83 7.81 5.37
N LYS A 361 21.14 6.81 6.21
CA LYS A 361 22.46 6.16 6.21
C LYS A 361 22.80 5.55 4.84
N GLN A 362 21.79 5.13 4.09
CA GLN A 362 21.94 4.49 2.77
C GLN A 362 21.69 5.46 1.60
N LYS A 363 21.61 6.78 1.85
CA LYS A 363 21.29 7.80 0.85
C LYS A 363 22.17 7.70 -0.41
N ALA A 364 23.49 7.58 -0.24
CA ALA A 364 24.42 7.49 -1.36
C ALA A 364 24.15 6.26 -2.24
N SER A 365 23.96 5.09 -1.62
CA SER A 365 23.63 3.82 -2.30
C SER A 365 22.31 3.90 -3.07
N ILE A 366 21.26 4.45 -2.45
CA ILE A 366 19.95 4.63 -3.09
C ILE A 366 20.07 5.54 -4.32
N LEU A 367 20.80 6.65 -4.19
CA LEU A 367 20.98 7.62 -5.28
C LEU A 367 21.92 7.10 -6.37
N ALA A 368 22.84 6.19 -6.05
CA ALA A 368 23.69 5.49 -7.02
C ALA A 368 22.96 4.37 -7.78
N GLY A 369 21.69 4.10 -7.45
CA GLY A 369 20.88 3.12 -8.17
C GLY A 369 20.88 1.71 -7.59
N ASP A 370 21.26 1.52 -6.33
CA ASP A 370 21.20 0.22 -5.66
C ASP A 370 19.77 -0.21 -5.27
N GLY A 371 18.78 0.63 -5.58
CA GLY A 371 17.37 0.42 -5.26
C GLY A 371 16.96 0.99 -3.91
N SER A 372 15.66 1.26 -3.81
CA SER A 372 15.05 1.79 -2.59
C SER A 372 15.09 0.79 -1.46
N LEU A 373 15.45 1.25 -0.26
CA LEU A 373 15.50 0.42 0.93
C LEU A 373 14.07 0.15 1.44
N ILE A 374 13.66 -1.11 1.48
CA ILE A 374 12.38 -1.56 2.04
C ILE A 374 12.56 -2.49 3.26
N GLY A 375 13.81 -2.58 3.74
CA GLY A 375 14.17 -3.10 5.05
C GLY A 375 14.01 -4.59 5.22
N ARG A 376 13.70 -5.03 6.44
CA ARG A 376 13.71 -6.46 6.79
C ARG A 376 12.29 -7.02 6.84
N PRO A 377 12.09 -8.29 6.47
CA PRO A 377 10.78 -8.95 6.62
C PRO A 377 10.22 -8.78 8.03
N VAL A 378 8.90 -8.67 8.16
CA VAL A 378 8.24 -8.71 9.47
C VAL A 378 8.22 -10.14 10.01
N ALA A 379 8.08 -10.29 11.34
CA ALA A 379 7.86 -11.60 11.94
C ALA A 379 6.66 -12.31 11.27
N GLY A 380 6.83 -13.59 10.93
CA GLY A 380 5.82 -14.38 10.22
C GLY A 380 5.85 -14.27 8.69
N ALA A 381 6.53 -13.27 8.11
CA ALA A 381 6.69 -13.16 6.67
C ALA A 381 7.95 -13.90 6.20
N GLN A 382 7.77 -14.87 5.32
CA GLN A 382 8.88 -15.52 4.62
C GLN A 382 9.03 -14.88 3.24
N VAL A 383 10.14 -14.16 3.03
CA VAL A 383 10.45 -13.52 1.75
C VAL A 383 11.55 -14.32 1.04
N LYS A 384 11.33 -14.66 -0.22
CA LYS A 384 12.32 -15.25 -1.13
C LYS A 384 12.45 -14.40 -2.39
N ILE A 385 13.67 -14.29 -2.89
CA ILE A 385 13.95 -13.70 -4.19
C ILE A 385 14.04 -14.86 -5.18
N LEU A 386 13.20 -14.87 -6.20
CA LEU A 386 13.15 -15.95 -7.20
C LEU A 386 13.46 -15.43 -8.59
N PRO A 387 13.90 -16.26 -9.55
CA PRO A 387 14.08 -15.85 -10.94
C PRO A 387 12.85 -15.11 -11.50
N ALA A 388 13.06 -13.96 -12.13
CA ALA A 388 12.00 -13.13 -12.69
C ALA A 388 11.48 -13.68 -14.02
N VAL A 389 10.65 -14.73 -13.97
CA VAL A 389 10.09 -15.41 -15.15
C VAL A 389 8.62 -15.02 -15.40
N ARG A 390 8.10 -15.35 -16.60
CA ARG A 390 6.66 -15.30 -16.85
C ARG A 390 5.97 -16.47 -16.11
N PRO A 391 4.70 -16.32 -15.68
CA PRO A 391 3.92 -17.47 -15.21
C PRO A 391 3.81 -18.57 -16.28
N PRO A 392 3.65 -19.84 -15.88
CA PRO A 392 3.67 -20.34 -14.51
C PRO A 392 5.09 -20.29 -13.90
N MET A 393 5.18 -20.29 -12.57
CA MET A 393 6.48 -20.45 -11.90
C MET A 393 7.02 -21.86 -12.16
N PRO A 394 8.34 -22.05 -12.26
CA PRO A 394 8.93 -23.37 -12.39
C PRO A 394 8.67 -24.19 -11.12
N ASN A 395 8.74 -25.51 -11.26
CA ASN A 395 8.70 -26.41 -10.11
C ASN A 395 10.01 -26.24 -9.33
N PHE A 396 9.90 -25.75 -8.11
CA PHE A 396 11.03 -25.63 -7.20
C PHE A 396 11.15 -26.88 -6.34
N GLU A 397 12.38 -27.28 -6.02
CA GLU A 397 12.65 -28.28 -4.99
C GLU A 397 12.06 -27.84 -3.65
N LYS A 398 11.73 -28.81 -2.79
CA LYS A 398 11.01 -28.59 -1.52
C LYS A 398 11.71 -27.56 -0.62
N ASP A 399 13.03 -27.50 -0.68
CA ASP A 399 13.92 -26.67 0.13
C ASP A 399 14.58 -25.54 -0.66
N TYR A 400 14.14 -25.26 -1.90
CA TYR A 400 14.71 -24.22 -2.74
C TYR A 400 14.79 -22.87 -2.01
N ALA A 401 16.01 -22.38 -1.75
CA ALA A 401 16.24 -21.20 -0.93
C ALA A 401 15.88 -19.88 -1.64
N GLY A 402 15.86 -19.89 -2.98
CA GLY A 402 15.81 -18.69 -3.81
C GLY A 402 17.19 -18.32 -4.37
N LEU A 403 17.28 -17.14 -4.96
CA LEU A 403 18.52 -16.55 -5.44
C LEU A 403 19.45 -16.17 -4.28
N ASN A 404 20.75 -16.09 -4.57
CA ASN A 404 21.75 -15.67 -3.61
C ASN A 404 21.61 -14.18 -3.26
N GLN A 405 22.24 -13.79 -2.15
CA GLN A 405 22.36 -12.39 -1.75
C GLN A 405 23.03 -11.56 -2.86
N GLY A 406 22.50 -10.37 -3.14
CA GLY A 406 22.94 -9.53 -4.26
C GLY A 406 22.30 -9.86 -5.62
N GLU A 407 21.75 -11.07 -5.81
CA GLU A 407 21.12 -11.46 -7.07
C GLU A 407 19.70 -10.90 -7.18
N ILE A 408 19.40 -10.33 -8.35
CA ILE A 408 18.12 -9.65 -8.61
C ILE A 408 17.11 -10.66 -9.11
N GLY A 409 15.93 -10.62 -8.50
CA GLY A 409 14.80 -11.43 -8.92
C GLY A 409 13.47 -10.83 -8.52
N GLU A 410 12.42 -11.63 -8.64
CA GLU A 410 11.07 -11.28 -8.21
C GLU A 410 10.90 -11.56 -6.71
N ILE A 411 10.42 -10.54 -5.99
CA ILE A 411 10.09 -10.63 -4.57
C ILE A 411 8.83 -11.51 -4.43
N CYS A 412 8.98 -12.63 -3.73
CA CYS A 412 7.91 -13.56 -3.42
C CYS A 412 7.75 -13.72 -1.91
N VAL A 413 6.52 -13.74 -1.42
CA VAL A 413 6.21 -13.75 0.01
C VAL A 413 5.24 -14.87 0.40
N SER A 414 5.52 -15.52 1.52
CA SER A 414 4.63 -16.48 2.18
C SER A 414 4.37 -16.03 3.63
N GLY A 415 3.20 -16.38 4.16
CA GLY A 415 2.80 -16.10 5.54
C GLY A 415 1.31 -15.78 5.66
N LYS A 416 0.81 -15.64 6.89
CA LYS A 416 -0.63 -15.43 7.16
C LYS A 416 -1.17 -14.07 6.72
N MET A 417 -0.27 -13.11 6.51
CA MET A 417 -0.60 -11.81 5.91
C MET A 417 -0.90 -11.89 4.41
N VAL A 418 -0.58 -13.02 3.77
CA VAL A 418 -0.88 -13.25 2.36
C VAL A 418 -2.36 -13.60 2.21
N THR A 419 -3.04 -12.84 1.36
CA THR A 419 -4.47 -12.98 1.07
C THR A 419 -4.77 -14.27 0.30
N ALA A 420 -6.04 -14.65 0.14
CA ALA A 420 -6.49 -15.90 -0.52
C ALA A 420 -6.63 -15.80 -2.05
N GLY A 421 -5.91 -14.86 -2.69
CA GLY A 421 -5.91 -14.69 -4.14
C GLY A 421 -7.01 -13.75 -4.63
N TYR A 422 -7.49 -13.96 -5.85
CA TYR A 422 -8.37 -13.00 -6.53
C TYR A 422 -9.78 -13.55 -6.76
N ASP A 423 -10.80 -12.78 -6.35
CA ASP A 423 -12.21 -13.10 -6.52
C ASP A 423 -12.57 -13.29 -8.00
N ARG A 424 -12.97 -14.52 -8.33
CA ARG A 424 -13.36 -14.95 -9.69
C ARG A 424 -12.34 -14.62 -10.76
N MET A 425 -11.06 -14.75 -10.41
CA MET A 425 -9.96 -14.70 -11.37
C MET A 425 -9.00 -15.87 -11.11
N PRO A 426 -9.42 -17.12 -11.39
CA PRO A 426 -8.60 -18.30 -11.11
C PRO A 426 -7.27 -18.26 -11.88
N GLY A 427 -7.25 -17.82 -13.14
CA GLY A 427 -6.01 -17.65 -13.90
C GLY A 427 -5.03 -16.66 -13.25
N ALA A 428 -5.51 -15.46 -12.89
CA ALA A 428 -4.66 -14.48 -12.19
C ALA A 428 -4.19 -14.98 -10.82
N THR A 429 -5.00 -15.83 -10.15
CA THR A 429 -4.64 -16.44 -8.87
C THR A 429 -3.54 -17.48 -9.06
N CYS A 430 -3.68 -18.33 -10.07
CA CYS A 430 -2.66 -19.31 -10.48
C CYS A 430 -1.35 -18.63 -10.91
N ASP A 431 -1.43 -17.53 -11.67
CA ASP A 431 -0.24 -16.81 -12.14
C ASP A 431 0.57 -16.19 -10.99
N ALA A 432 -0.11 -15.82 -9.91
CA ALA A 432 0.44 -15.07 -8.78
C ALA A 432 0.81 -15.95 -7.60
N ARG A 433 0.41 -17.22 -7.56
CA ARG A 433 0.63 -18.13 -6.42
C ARG A 433 1.29 -19.43 -6.86
N PHE A 434 2.12 -19.98 -5.98
CA PHE A 434 2.82 -21.24 -6.19
C PHE A 434 3.28 -21.80 -4.84
N LYS A 435 3.69 -23.06 -4.80
CA LYS A 435 4.17 -23.70 -3.57
C LYS A 435 5.66 -23.99 -3.66
N ILE A 436 6.35 -23.89 -2.53
CA ILE A 436 7.69 -24.44 -2.30
C ILE A 436 7.58 -25.27 -1.02
N GLY A 437 7.57 -26.59 -1.16
CA GLY A 437 7.15 -27.49 -0.09
C GLY A 437 5.73 -27.20 0.39
N ASP A 438 5.56 -27.07 1.70
CA ASP A 438 4.24 -26.84 2.32
C ASP A 438 3.85 -25.36 2.35
N ALA A 439 4.79 -24.46 2.04
CA ALA A 439 4.57 -23.02 2.03
C ALA A 439 4.03 -22.55 0.68
N GLU A 440 2.94 -21.79 0.72
CA GLU A 440 2.38 -21.13 -0.44
C GLU A 440 2.87 -19.69 -0.53
N PHE A 441 3.47 -19.34 -1.66
CA PHE A 441 4.02 -18.03 -1.93
C PHE A 441 3.14 -17.23 -2.88
N HIS A 442 3.11 -15.92 -2.67
CA HIS A 442 2.55 -14.93 -3.56
C HIS A 442 3.66 -14.12 -4.24
N ARG A 443 3.54 -13.91 -5.55
CA ARG A 443 4.45 -13.09 -6.35
C ARG A 443 4.03 -11.63 -6.25
N MET A 444 4.89 -10.78 -5.69
CA MET A 444 4.56 -9.36 -5.51
C MET A 444 4.52 -8.57 -6.83
N GLY A 445 5.12 -9.12 -7.90
CA GLY A 445 5.31 -8.41 -9.17
C GLY A 445 6.37 -7.31 -9.10
N ASP A 446 7.20 -7.34 -8.06
CA ASP A 446 8.25 -6.38 -7.75
C ASP A 446 9.62 -7.05 -7.91
N LEU A 447 10.59 -6.32 -8.47
CA LEU A 447 11.97 -6.74 -8.57
C LEU A 447 12.76 -6.25 -7.37
N GLY A 448 13.68 -7.07 -6.89
CA GLY A 448 14.50 -6.76 -5.73
C GLY A 448 15.54 -7.82 -5.42
N TYR A 449 16.31 -7.56 -4.38
CA TYR A 449 17.35 -8.46 -3.87
C TYR A 449 17.60 -8.18 -2.38
N PHE A 450 18.28 -9.10 -1.69
CA PHE A 450 18.82 -8.84 -0.36
C PHE A 450 20.23 -8.26 -0.46
N ASP A 451 20.47 -7.11 0.15
CA ASP A 451 21.80 -6.50 0.25
C ASP A 451 22.69 -7.24 1.28
N PRO A 452 24.01 -6.95 1.34
CA PRO A 452 24.94 -7.58 2.29
C PRO A 452 24.52 -7.51 3.76
N SER A 453 23.72 -6.52 4.16
CA SER A 453 23.21 -6.35 5.53
C SER A 453 21.95 -7.19 5.83
N GLY A 454 21.46 -7.94 4.84
CA GLY A 454 20.21 -8.71 4.90
C GLY A 454 18.97 -7.84 4.75
N SER A 455 19.10 -6.62 4.25
CA SER A 455 17.97 -5.73 3.99
C SER A 455 17.47 -5.91 2.57
N LEU A 456 16.16 -5.90 2.39
CA LEU A 456 15.50 -6.01 1.09
C LEU A 456 15.57 -4.67 0.35
N ARG A 457 15.96 -4.74 -0.92
CA ARG A 457 16.01 -3.63 -1.87
C ARG A 457 14.93 -3.78 -2.92
N PHE A 458 14.26 -2.69 -3.23
CA PHE A 458 13.26 -2.60 -4.28
C PHE A 458 13.84 -1.91 -5.51
N LEU A 459 13.75 -2.58 -6.65
CA LEU A 459 14.28 -2.10 -7.94
C LEU A 459 13.20 -1.57 -8.89
N GLY A 460 11.93 -1.88 -8.65
CA GLY A 460 10.83 -1.45 -9.51
C GLY A 460 9.81 -2.56 -9.76
N ARG A 461 8.76 -2.26 -10.54
CA ARG A 461 7.81 -3.28 -10.99
C ARG A 461 8.43 -4.12 -12.10
N LYS A 462 8.31 -5.45 -12.02
CA LYS A 462 8.77 -6.36 -13.09
C LYS A 462 8.18 -6.01 -14.45
N ALA A 463 6.89 -5.66 -14.48
CA ALA A 463 6.18 -5.30 -15.71
C ALA A 463 6.62 -3.96 -16.33
N GLU A 464 7.38 -3.14 -15.60
CA GLU A 464 7.85 -1.82 -16.03
C GLU A 464 9.37 -1.78 -16.26
N CYS A 465 10.07 -2.90 -16.02
CA CYS A 465 11.48 -3.05 -16.34
C CYS A 465 11.71 -2.86 -17.84
N VAL A 466 12.72 -2.08 -18.19
CA VAL A 466 13.10 -1.85 -19.59
C VAL A 466 14.09 -2.94 -19.99
N HIS A 467 13.78 -3.69 -21.04
CA HIS A 467 14.67 -4.73 -21.53
C HIS A 467 15.55 -4.16 -22.65
N THR A 468 16.83 -3.90 -22.36
CA THR A 468 17.79 -3.37 -23.34
C THR A 468 18.65 -4.50 -23.91
N THR A 469 19.49 -4.20 -24.89
CA THR A 469 20.49 -5.15 -25.42
C THR A 469 21.51 -5.58 -24.39
N ASN A 470 21.73 -4.78 -23.35
CA ASN A 470 22.72 -5.00 -22.30
C ASN A 470 22.10 -5.55 -21.01
N GLY A 471 20.79 -5.85 -21.03
CA GLY A 471 20.08 -6.49 -19.94
C GLY A 471 18.84 -5.71 -19.45
N PRO A 472 18.20 -6.20 -18.38
CA PRO A 472 17.13 -5.46 -17.72
C PRO A 472 17.65 -4.17 -17.09
N PHE A 473 16.88 -3.09 -17.25
CA PHE A 473 17.12 -1.80 -16.61
C PHE A 473 15.91 -1.45 -15.74
N GLU A 474 16.06 -1.63 -14.43
CA GLU A 474 14.98 -1.38 -13.49
C GLU A 474 14.84 0.12 -13.13
N THR A 475 13.61 0.53 -12.85
CA THR A 475 13.26 1.95 -12.69
C THR A 475 13.99 2.61 -11.51
N GLU A 476 14.15 1.91 -10.39
CA GLU A 476 14.80 2.45 -9.19
C GLU A 476 16.34 2.44 -9.28
N ARG A 477 16.92 1.89 -10.36
CA ARG A 477 18.35 2.12 -10.65
C ARG A 477 18.60 3.52 -11.19
N CYS A 478 17.63 4.07 -11.91
CA CYS A 478 17.81 5.30 -12.65
C CYS A 478 17.10 6.49 -12.01
N GLU A 479 15.82 6.32 -11.70
CA GLU A 479 14.95 7.44 -11.35
C GLU A 479 15.32 8.17 -10.06
N PRO A 480 15.80 7.52 -8.97
CA PRO A 480 16.19 8.23 -7.75
C PRO A 480 17.28 9.29 -7.99
N LEU A 481 18.30 8.96 -8.79
CA LEU A 481 19.37 9.89 -9.16
C LEU A 481 18.81 11.11 -9.90
N ILE A 482 17.99 10.88 -10.93
CA ILE A 482 17.46 11.97 -11.76
C ILE A 482 16.43 12.81 -11.00
N ASN A 483 15.64 12.19 -10.12
CA ASN A 483 14.66 12.89 -9.29
C ASN A 483 15.28 13.82 -8.24
N GLN A 484 16.59 13.71 -7.97
CA GLN A 484 17.26 14.61 -7.03
C GLN A 484 17.65 15.96 -7.65
N LEU A 485 17.69 16.05 -8.98
CA LEU A 485 18.09 17.26 -9.69
C LEU A 485 17.07 18.37 -9.48
N GLN A 486 17.54 19.59 -9.19
CA GLN A 486 16.65 20.75 -8.92
C GLN A 486 15.73 21.08 -10.11
N CYS A 487 16.21 20.81 -11.33
CA CYS A 487 15.47 20.98 -12.57
C CYS A 487 14.40 19.91 -12.83
N VAL A 488 14.33 18.85 -12.03
CA VAL A 488 13.40 17.72 -12.20
C VAL A 488 12.39 17.69 -11.05
N GLN A 489 11.10 17.68 -11.39
CA GLN A 489 10.04 17.42 -10.39
C GLN A 489 9.75 15.92 -10.25
N LYS A 490 9.86 15.20 -11.37
CA LYS A 490 9.62 13.76 -11.49
C LYS A 490 10.21 13.28 -12.81
N CYS A 491 10.83 12.12 -12.82
CA CYS A 491 11.22 11.42 -14.03
C CYS A 491 10.56 10.04 -14.10
N ALA A 492 10.57 9.45 -15.29
CA ALA A 492 10.13 8.09 -15.54
C ALA A 492 11.07 7.44 -16.55
N LEU A 493 11.68 6.32 -16.19
CA LEU A 493 12.37 5.45 -17.13
C LEU A 493 11.33 4.68 -17.95
N ILE A 494 11.47 4.70 -19.27
CA ILE A 494 10.61 3.97 -20.21
C ILE A 494 11.45 3.28 -21.28
N GLY A 495 10.96 2.15 -21.79
CA GLY A 495 11.49 1.51 -22.99
C GLY A 495 10.67 1.89 -24.21
N LEU A 496 11.32 2.32 -25.30
CA LEU A 496 10.69 2.46 -26.61
C LEU A 496 10.83 1.17 -27.40
N GLY A 497 9.85 0.89 -28.28
CA GLY A 497 9.81 -0.36 -29.04
C GLY A 497 9.34 -1.56 -28.21
N SER A 498 9.81 -2.75 -28.57
CA SER A 498 9.33 -4.03 -28.06
C SER A 498 10.43 -4.84 -27.36
N VAL A 499 10.06 -5.54 -26.30
CA VAL A 499 10.91 -6.53 -25.64
C VAL A 499 11.35 -7.62 -26.65
N PRO A 500 12.60 -8.11 -26.62
CA PRO A 500 13.63 -7.86 -25.60
C PRO A 500 14.62 -6.73 -25.89
N LYS A 501 14.42 -5.97 -26.98
CA LYS A 501 15.35 -4.90 -27.40
C LYS A 501 14.63 -3.56 -27.42
N GLN A 502 14.54 -2.94 -26.26
CA GLN A 502 13.98 -1.62 -26.08
C GLN A 502 15.08 -0.56 -25.98
N GLU A 503 14.83 0.61 -26.56
CA GLU A 503 15.65 1.80 -26.34
C GLU A 503 15.25 2.43 -25.00
N PRO A 504 16.13 2.53 -24.00
CA PRO A 504 15.81 3.19 -22.74
C PRO A 504 15.79 4.71 -22.91
N CYS A 505 14.75 5.34 -22.38
CA CYS A 505 14.57 6.79 -22.46
C CYS A 505 14.00 7.35 -21.16
N LEU A 506 14.22 8.65 -20.93
CA LEU A 506 13.62 9.36 -19.80
C LEU A 506 12.47 10.26 -20.24
N VAL A 507 11.37 10.21 -19.50
CA VAL A 507 10.32 11.24 -19.54
C VAL A 507 10.42 12.08 -18.28
N VAL A 508 10.73 13.36 -18.44
CA VAL A 508 10.99 14.30 -17.37
C VAL A 508 9.84 15.30 -17.26
N GLN A 509 9.30 15.45 -16.06
CA GLN A 509 8.49 16.59 -15.67
C GLN A 509 9.43 17.65 -15.07
N PRO A 510 9.72 18.74 -15.80
CA PRO A 510 10.71 19.69 -15.34
C PRO A 510 10.13 20.64 -14.29
N ASN A 511 10.99 21.21 -13.46
CA ASN A 511 10.67 22.41 -12.71
C ASN A 511 10.45 23.56 -13.71
N ARG A 512 9.27 24.21 -13.64
CA ARG A 512 8.89 25.25 -14.61
C ARG A 512 9.79 26.47 -14.55
N GLN A 513 10.31 26.80 -13.38
CA GLN A 513 11.22 27.95 -13.21
C GLN A 513 12.56 27.64 -13.88
N GLU A 514 13.16 26.50 -13.53
CA GLU A 514 14.41 26.02 -14.13
C GLU A 514 14.32 25.89 -15.66
N MET A 515 13.23 25.29 -16.16
CA MET A 515 12.97 25.15 -17.59
C MET A 515 12.90 26.50 -18.32
N ARG A 516 12.34 27.54 -17.68
CA ARG A 516 12.25 28.89 -18.26
C ARG A 516 13.59 29.61 -18.24
N GLN A 517 14.38 29.42 -17.18
CA GLN A 517 15.66 30.10 -17.00
C GLN A 517 16.76 29.52 -17.88
N ARG A 518 16.86 28.18 -17.94
CA ARG A 518 17.97 27.48 -18.60
C ARG A 518 17.63 27.01 -20.03
N GLY A 519 16.34 26.86 -20.33
CA GLY A 519 15.87 26.36 -21.61
C GLY A 519 15.94 24.84 -21.74
N GLU A 520 15.19 24.32 -22.72
CA GLU A 520 15.02 22.87 -22.94
C GLU A 520 16.32 22.16 -23.33
N HIS A 521 17.15 22.81 -24.14
CA HIS A 521 18.39 22.22 -24.67
C HIS A 521 19.40 21.94 -23.54
N ALA A 522 19.73 22.97 -22.74
CA ALA A 522 20.71 22.86 -21.67
C ALA A 522 20.28 21.83 -20.60
N LEU A 523 18.99 21.77 -20.27
CA LEU A 523 18.47 20.78 -19.33
C LEU A 523 18.55 19.35 -19.89
N ARG A 524 18.25 19.16 -21.19
CA ARG A 524 18.40 17.85 -21.83
C ARG A 524 19.85 17.39 -21.81
N GLU A 525 20.76 18.28 -22.18
CA GLU A 525 22.20 18.00 -22.23
C GLU A 525 22.73 17.62 -20.85
N GLU A 526 22.42 18.40 -19.81
CA GLU A 526 22.80 18.07 -18.43
C GLU A 526 22.30 16.68 -18.01
N ILE A 527 21.02 16.38 -18.24
CA ILE A 527 20.44 15.08 -17.85
C ILE A 527 21.11 13.94 -18.61
N LEU A 528 21.36 14.10 -19.91
CA LEU A 528 22.04 13.09 -20.72
C LEU A 528 23.49 12.88 -20.28
N ASN A 529 24.21 13.94 -19.92
CA ASN A 529 25.58 13.83 -19.38
C ASN A 529 25.59 13.00 -18.10
N ILE A 530 24.70 13.33 -17.15
CA ILE A 530 24.55 12.57 -15.90
C ILE A 530 24.22 11.10 -16.19
N CYS A 531 23.34 10.84 -17.16
CA CYS A 531 22.97 9.47 -17.53
C CYS A 531 24.15 8.69 -18.11
N ARG A 532 24.97 9.32 -18.97
CA ARG A 532 26.17 8.71 -19.54
C ARG A 532 27.19 8.34 -18.48
N ASP A 533 27.38 9.22 -17.50
CA ASP A 533 28.37 9.01 -16.44
C ASP A 533 27.90 7.97 -15.41
N SER A 534 26.59 7.89 -15.15
CA SER A 534 26.03 7.10 -14.05
C SER A 534 25.47 5.73 -14.47
N PHE A 535 25.05 5.56 -15.72
CA PHE A 535 24.38 4.34 -16.20
C PHE A 535 25.14 3.71 -17.37
N LEU A 536 26.42 3.42 -17.13
CA LEU A 536 27.31 2.78 -18.10
C LEU A 536 26.67 1.49 -18.64
N GLY A 537 26.63 1.37 -19.97
CA GLY A 537 26.06 0.20 -20.65
C GLY A 537 24.55 0.23 -20.84
N PHE A 538 23.82 1.30 -20.53
CA PHE A 538 22.40 1.43 -20.90
C PHE A 538 22.13 2.46 -22.00
N ASP A 539 23.08 3.31 -22.37
CA ASP A 539 23.02 4.24 -23.52
C ASP A 539 21.68 5.02 -23.63
N ILE A 540 21.39 5.85 -22.62
CA ILE A 540 20.23 6.74 -22.68
C ILE A 540 20.55 7.92 -23.62
N GLU A 541 19.99 7.90 -24.83
CA GLU A 541 20.18 8.97 -25.82
C GLU A 541 19.01 9.98 -25.88
N ARG A 542 17.89 9.70 -25.21
CA ARG A 542 16.68 10.51 -25.30
C ARG A 542 16.11 10.94 -23.95
N VAL A 543 15.83 12.24 -23.87
CA VAL A 543 15.04 12.86 -22.80
C VAL A 543 13.87 13.63 -23.39
N PHE A 544 12.66 13.21 -23.00
CA PHE A 544 11.40 13.87 -23.35
C PHE A 544 10.93 14.75 -22.20
N PHE A 545 10.45 15.95 -22.49
CA PHE A 545 9.80 16.79 -21.48
C PHE A 545 8.28 16.69 -21.55
N GLN A 546 7.64 16.55 -20.39
CA GLN A 546 6.19 16.49 -20.27
C GLN A 546 5.70 17.35 -19.12
N LYS A 547 4.73 18.24 -19.39
CA LYS A 547 4.16 19.15 -18.38
C LYS A 547 3.63 18.44 -17.12
N LYS A 548 3.10 17.23 -17.27
CA LYS A 548 2.59 16.40 -16.18
C LYS A 548 2.73 14.92 -16.50
N ILE A 549 3.47 14.18 -15.67
CA ILE A 549 3.58 12.72 -15.77
C ILE A 549 2.30 12.06 -15.23
N PRO A 550 1.68 11.12 -15.97
CA PRO A 550 0.49 10.41 -15.51
C PRO A 550 0.85 9.49 -14.34
N VAL A 551 0.09 9.59 -13.26
CA VAL A 551 0.24 8.78 -12.06
C VAL A 551 -1.11 8.26 -11.57
N ASP A 552 -1.06 7.28 -10.68
CA ASP A 552 -2.23 6.76 -9.99
C ASP A 552 -2.95 7.86 -9.19
N ALA A 553 -4.28 7.82 -9.18
CA ALA A 553 -5.09 8.85 -8.51
C ALA A 553 -4.91 8.82 -6.98
N ARG A 554 -4.68 7.63 -6.40
CA ARG A 554 -4.71 7.37 -4.96
C ARG A 554 -3.44 7.80 -4.22
N HIS A 555 -2.25 7.58 -4.78
CA HIS A 555 -1.00 7.97 -4.13
C HIS A 555 -0.34 9.13 -4.86
N ASN A 556 -0.76 9.44 -6.10
CA ASN A 556 -0.13 10.43 -6.97
C ASN A 556 1.38 10.20 -7.11
N ALA A 557 1.78 8.92 -7.02
CA ALA A 557 3.16 8.49 -6.90
C ALA A 557 3.53 7.42 -7.94
N LYS A 558 2.64 6.46 -8.20
CA LYS A 558 2.89 5.35 -9.14
C LYS A 558 2.70 5.84 -10.57
N ILE A 559 3.77 5.86 -11.35
CA ILE A 559 3.79 6.37 -12.72
C ILE A 559 3.18 5.35 -13.69
N HIS A 560 2.35 5.80 -14.63
CA HIS A 560 1.81 4.94 -15.70
C HIS A 560 2.84 4.75 -16.83
N ARG A 561 3.98 4.12 -16.54
CA ARG A 561 5.14 4.00 -17.45
C ARG A 561 4.81 3.33 -18.77
N LEU A 562 4.00 2.27 -18.75
CA LEU A 562 3.56 1.58 -19.97
C LEU A 562 2.73 2.48 -20.90
N ALA A 563 1.92 3.39 -20.35
CA ALA A 563 1.18 4.36 -21.15
C ALA A 563 2.11 5.42 -21.76
N LEU A 564 3.12 5.86 -21.01
CA LEU A 564 4.17 6.75 -21.52
C LEU A 564 4.99 6.10 -22.63
N SER A 565 5.46 4.87 -22.44
CA SER A 565 6.16 4.07 -23.44
C SER A 565 5.37 3.99 -24.76
N ARG A 566 4.08 3.61 -24.71
CA ARG A 566 3.21 3.57 -25.90
C ARG A 566 3.01 4.94 -26.56
N LYS A 567 2.93 6.01 -25.77
CA LYS A 567 2.80 7.37 -26.29
C LYS A 567 4.06 7.79 -27.04
N TRP A 568 5.23 7.68 -26.39
CA TRP A 568 6.48 8.17 -26.94
C TRP A 568 7.01 7.29 -28.08
N THR A 569 6.77 5.98 -28.05
CA THR A 569 7.08 5.09 -29.19
C THR A 569 6.36 5.56 -30.45
N ARG A 570 5.06 5.90 -30.36
CA ARG A 570 4.29 6.41 -31.51
C ARG A 570 4.79 7.78 -32.00
N LEU A 571 5.28 8.64 -31.11
CA LEU A 571 5.80 9.96 -31.48
C LEU A 571 7.18 9.87 -32.13
N VAL A 572 8.08 9.03 -31.60
CA VAL A 572 9.41 8.80 -32.18
C VAL A 572 9.31 8.16 -33.57
N ALA A 573 8.37 7.24 -33.77
CA ALA A 573 8.09 6.68 -35.10
C ALA A 573 7.74 7.74 -36.16
N ARG A 574 7.18 8.89 -35.75
CA ARG A 574 6.86 10.02 -36.65
C ARG A 574 8.00 11.04 -36.75
N LYS A 575 8.83 11.17 -35.71
CA LYS A 575 9.94 12.12 -35.64
C LYS A 575 11.14 11.44 -34.98
N ALA A 576 11.98 10.81 -35.81
CA ALA A 576 13.08 9.96 -35.36
C ALA A 576 14.12 10.66 -34.48
N LYS A 577 14.30 11.99 -34.62
CA LYS A 577 15.21 12.79 -33.77
C LYS A 577 14.57 13.32 -32.47
N LEU A 578 13.28 13.05 -32.22
CA LEU A 578 12.57 13.59 -31.05
C LEU A 578 13.25 13.16 -29.74
N GLY A 579 13.58 14.13 -28.88
CA GLY A 579 14.19 13.88 -27.57
C GLY A 579 15.71 13.68 -27.59
N LYS A 580 16.36 13.64 -28.76
CA LYS A 580 17.82 13.65 -28.89
C LYS A 580 18.36 15.08 -28.83
N LEU A 581 19.66 15.21 -28.55
CA LEU A 581 20.38 16.44 -28.86
C LEU A 581 20.48 16.61 -30.40
N PRO A 582 20.52 17.86 -30.91
CA PRO A 582 20.47 18.17 -32.35
C PRO A 582 21.47 17.42 -33.23
#